data_AF-A0A3D4PKJ1-F1
#
_entry.id   AF-A0A3D4PKJ1-F1
#
_cell.length_a   1.000
_cell.length_b   1.000
_cell.length_c   1.000
_cell.angle_alpha   90.00
_cell.angle_beta   90.00
_cell.angle_gamma   90.00
#
_symmetry.space_group_name_H-M   'P 1'
#
loop_
_entity.id
_entity.type
_entity.pdbx_description
1 polymer ?
#
loop_
_entity_poly.entity_id
_entity_poly.type
_entity_poly.pdbx_seq_one_letter_code
_entity_poly.pdbx_strand_id
1 'polypeptide(L)'
;MVRPQTDWIVRKRDGRVSSFDMGRIGRAMENAYRAELNLADKQPLDTDVLDTIKSITQEVAEQIANSASSDQGVGVEEVQDAVEMLMMKHGLYRVARRYIVYRAEHAKLRALRGEEGFADEGSDRAQTYVTLDDGVRVPFDSSRIEQRLAAACEGLEDVCSINDLQEEVLKSIYDGITTREIYR
;
A
#
# COMPACT_ATOMS: atom_id res chain seq x y z
N MET A 1 21.32 19.24 -6.84
CA MET A 1 21.64 18.22 -7.87
C MET A 1 20.31 17.57 -8.23
N VAL A 2 19.88 17.64 -9.51
CA VAL A 2 18.56 17.11 -9.92
C VAL A 2 18.68 15.60 -10.12
N ARG A 3 17.92 14.82 -9.35
CA ARG A 3 17.92 13.35 -9.46
C ARG A 3 17.06 12.88 -10.65
N PRO A 4 17.50 11.85 -11.39
CA PRO A 4 16.67 11.22 -12.41
C PRO A 4 15.44 10.55 -11.77
N GLN A 5 14.37 10.36 -12.56
CA GLN A 5 13.09 9.83 -12.05
C GLN A 5 13.23 8.47 -11.33
N THR A 6 14.17 7.64 -11.76
CA THR A 6 14.48 6.33 -11.15
C THR A 6 14.97 6.45 -9.69
N ASP A 7 15.53 7.60 -9.32
CA ASP A 7 16.11 7.87 -8.00
C ASP A 7 15.21 8.77 -7.13
N TRP A 8 14.01 9.07 -7.62
CA TRP A 8 13.04 9.87 -6.86
C TRP A 8 12.57 9.08 -5.64
N ILE A 9 12.39 9.81 -4.55
CA ILE A 9 11.97 9.24 -3.27
C ILE A 9 10.69 9.92 -2.78
N VAL A 10 9.83 9.11 -2.19
CA VAL A 10 8.57 9.52 -1.57
C VAL A 10 8.70 9.36 -0.06
N ARG A 11 8.39 10.42 0.69
CA ARG A 11 8.30 10.39 2.15
C ARG A 11 6.89 10.05 2.59
N LYS A 12 6.78 9.00 3.38
CA LYS A 12 5.54 8.57 4.02
C LYS A 12 5.26 9.40 5.29
N ARG A 13 4.04 9.29 5.82
CA ARG A 13 3.61 10.03 7.02
C ARG A 13 4.37 9.63 8.29
N ASP A 14 4.91 8.41 8.37
CA ASP A 14 5.77 7.94 9.46
C ASP A 14 7.23 8.40 9.34
N GLY A 15 7.55 9.19 8.31
CA GLY A 15 8.91 9.61 8.03
C GLY A 15 9.75 8.56 7.28
N ARG A 16 9.20 7.37 6.98
CA ARG A 16 9.89 6.41 6.12
C ARG A 16 10.00 6.95 4.70
N VAL A 17 11.07 6.52 4.02
CA VAL A 17 11.37 6.89 2.65
C VAL A 17 11.24 5.65 1.78
N SER A 18 10.54 5.76 0.65
CA SER A 18 10.43 4.71 -0.35
C SER A 18 10.71 5.26 -1.74
N SER A 19 11.18 4.42 -2.66
CA SER A 19 11.34 4.83 -4.06
C SER A 19 9.99 5.23 -4.67
N PHE A 20 10.02 6.26 -5.51
CA PHE A 20 8.89 6.66 -6.32
C PHE A 20 8.58 5.56 -7.36
N ASP A 21 7.32 5.16 -7.42
CA ASP A 21 6.85 4.16 -8.38
C ASP A 21 5.59 4.69 -9.08
N MET A 22 5.78 5.05 -10.34
CA MET A 22 4.73 5.54 -11.22
C MET A 22 3.61 4.50 -11.43
N GLY A 23 3.96 3.21 -11.42
CA GLY A 23 3.00 2.11 -11.55
C GLY A 23 2.03 2.02 -10.37
N ARG A 24 2.43 2.45 -9.17
CA ARG A 24 1.52 2.52 -8.01
C ARG A 24 0.41 3.54 -8.20
N ILE A 25 0.73 4.67 -8.81
CA ILE A 25 -0.24 5.72 -9.13
C ILE A 25 -1.23 5.18 -10.16
N GLY A 26 -0.72 4.60 -11.26
CA GLY A 26 -1.55 3.98 -12.30
C GLY A 26 -2.53 2.95 -11.73
N ARG A 27 -2.05 1.99 -10.94
CA ARG A 27 -2.90 0.95 -10.31
C ARG A 27 -3.96 1.52 -9.38
N ALA A 28 -3.62 2.54 -8.59
CA ALA A 28 -4.59 3.20 -7.71
C ALA A 28 -5.69 3.91 -8.52
N MET A 29 -5.34 4.54 -9.65
CA MET A 29 -6.32 5.13 -10.56
C MET A 29 -7.20 4.08 -11.23
N GLU A 30 -6.62 2.97 -11.69
CA GLU A 30 -7.40 1.85 -12.24
C GLU A 30 -8.41 1.31 -11.24
N ASN A 31 -8.02 1.15 -9.96
CA ASN A 31 -8.92 0.70 -8.91
C ASN A 31 -10.07 1.69 -8.66
N ALA A 32 -9.79 3.00 -8.70
CA ALA A 32 -10.83 4.02 -8.62
C ALA A 32 -11.80 3.96 -9.82
N TYR A 33 -11.29 3.70 -11.02
CA TYR A 33 -12.11 3.47 -12.22
C TYR A 33 -12.99 2.23 -12.09
N ARG A 34 -12.42 1.09 -11.66
CA ARG A 34 -13.19 -0.15 -11.42
C ARG A 34 -14.29 0.08 -10.39
N ALA A 35 -13.99 0.79 -9.31
CA ALA A 35 -14.96 1.13 -8.27
C ALA A 35 -16.09 2.03 -8.79
N GLU A 36 -15.80 2.98 -9.69
CA GLU A 36 -16.84 3.84 -10.28
C GLU A 36 -17.70 3.10 -11.30
N LEU A 37 -17.08 2.25 -12.12
CA LEU A 37 -17.75 1.44 -13.14
C LEU A 37 -18.44 0.18 -12.57
N ASN A 38 -18.32 -0.06 -11.25
CA ASN A 38 -18.81 -1.27 -10.55
C ASN A 38 -18.29 -2.57 -11.19
N LEU A 39 -17.02 -2.57 -11.57
CA LEU A 39 -16.34 -3.73 -12.14
C LEU A 39 -15.74 -4.58 -11.03
N ALA A 40 -15.60 -5.88 -11.29
CA ALA A 40 -14.91 -6.78 -10.38
C ALA A 40 -13.42 -6.43 -10.28
N ASP A 41 -12.79 -6.85 -9.18
CA ASP A 41 -11.34 -6.70 -9.03
C ASP A 41 -10.61 -7.38 -10.21
N LYS A 42 -9.56 -6.73 -10.70
CA LYS A 42 -8.75 -7.14 -11.87
C LYS A 42 -9.51 -7.27 -13.18
N GLN A 43 -10.78 -6.88 -13.24
CA GLN A 43 -11.49 -6.83 -14.51
C GLN A 43 -10.77 -5.83 -15.45
N PRO A 44 -10.54 -6.20 -16.73
CA PRO A 44 -9.91 -5.31 -17.69
C PRO A 44 -10.69 -4.01 -17.83
N LEU A 45 -9.96 -2.91 -17.96
CA LEU A 45 -10.51 -1.60 -18.32
C LEU A 45 -10.39 -1.39 -19.82
N ASP A 46 -11.25 -0.54 -20.37
CA ASP A 46 -11.21 -0.16 -21.78
C ASP A 46 -9.88 0.53 -22.11
N THR A 47 -9.42 0.39 -23.36
CA THR A 47 -8.14 0.94 -23.81
C THR A 47 -8.08 2.46 -23.63
N ASP A 48 -9.17 3.17 -23.96
CA ASP A 48 -9.27 4.62 -23.79
C ASP A 48 -9.12 5.06 -22.32
N VAL A 49 -9.63 4.25 -21.38
CA VAL A 49 -9.47 4.49 -19.94
C VAL A 49 -8.02 4.29 -19.53
N LEU A 50 -7.39 3.21 -19.99
CA LEU A 50 -5.98 2.94 -19.71
C LEU A 50 -5.06 4.03 -20.26
N ASP A 51 -5.34 4.56 -21.45
CA ASP A 51 -4.55 5.64 -22.04
C ASP A 51 -4.77 6.97 -21.32
N THR A 52 -5.99 7.24 -20.87
CA THR A 52 -6.29 8.37 -19.98
C THR A 52 -5.50 8.26 -18.66
N ILE A 53 -5.49 7.08 -18.04
CA ILE A 53 -4.73 6.80 -16.81
C ILE A 53 -3.24 7.04 -17.04
N LYS A 54 -2.65 6.53 -18.13
CA LYS A 54 -1.24 6.77 -18.46
C LYS A 54 -0.93 8.26 -18.60
N SER A 55 -1.77 9.00 -19.34
CA SER A 55 -1.60 10.45 -19.54
C SER A 55 -1.60 11.20 -18.20
N ILE A 56 -2.59 10.93 -17.35
CA ILE A 56 -2.68 11.56 -16.02
C ILE A 56 -1.49 11.17 -15.15
N THR A 57 -1.09 9.90 -15.18
CA THR A 57 0.06 9.42 -14.39
C THR A 57 1.35 10.16 -14.78
N GLN A 58 1.53 10.41 -16.06
CA GLN A 58 2.69 11.15 -16.57
C GLN A 58 2.62 12.63 -16.15
N GLU A 59 1.46 13.27 -16.25
CA GLU A 59 1.26 14.64 -15.75
C GLU A 59 1.53 14.76 -14.24
N VAL A 60 1.16 13.74 -13.43
CA VAL A 60 1.48 13.71 -11.99
C VAL A 60 2.98 13.72 -11.79
N ALA A 61 3.72 12.87 -12.52
CA ALA A 61 5.16 12.78 -12.42
C ALA A 61 5.85 14.11 -12.80
N GLU A 62 5.36 14.78 -13.85
CA GLU A 62 5.84 16.09 -14.27
C GLU A 62 5.57 17.17 -13.20
N GLN A 63 4.39 17.15 -12.59
CA GLN A 63 3.99 18.12 -11.57
C GLN A 63 4.84 18.02 -10.29
N ILE A 64 5.16 16.80 -9.86
CA ILE A 64 5.96 16.57 -8.63
C ILE A 64 7.47 16.57 -8.89
N ALA A 65 7.92 16.67 -10.15
CA ALA A 65 9.32 16.48 -10.53
C ALA A 65 10.29 17.36 -9.75
N ASN A 66 9.92 18.62 -9.52
CA ASN A 66 10.75 19.58 -8.80
C ASN A 66 10.93 19.18 -7.32
N SER A 67 9.86 18.76 -6.64
CA SER A 67 9.92 18.28 -5.26
C SER A 67 10.64 16.94 -5.16
N ALA A 68 10.27 16.00 -6.04
CA ALA A 68 10.76 14.62 -6.04
C ALA A 68 12.24 14.49 -6.40
N SER A 69 12.77 15.39 -7.25
CA SER A 69 14.18 15.42 -7.65
C SER A 69 15.10 16.08 -6.61
N SER A 70 14.53 16.68 -5.55
CA SER A 70 15.29 17.26 -4.44
C SER A 70 15.80 16.17 -3.47
N ASP A 71 16.80 16.50 -2.64
CA ASP A 71 17.25 15.60 -1.58
C ASP A 71 16.19 15.37 -0.49
N GLN A 72 15.21 16.27 -0.40
CA GLN A 72 14.06 16.07 0.47
C GLN A 72 13.06 15.08 -0.15
N GLY A 73 13.00 14.89 -1.47
CA GLY A 73 11.96 14.09 -2.08
C GLY A 73 10.57 14.70 -1.95
N VAL A 74 9.55 13.93 -2.35
CA VAL A 74 8.14 14.38 -2.36
C VAL A 74 7.35 13.73 -1.24
N GLY A 75 6.42 14.45 -0.61
CA GLY A 75 5.51 13.86 0.37
C GLY A 75 4.47 12.95 -0.30
N VAL A 76 4.08 11.84 0.34
CA VAL A 76 3.02 10.97 -0.20
C VAL A 76 1.68 11.70 -0.37
N GLU A 77 1.40 12.67 0.50
CA GLU A 77 0.20 13.52 0.41
C GLU A 77 0.25 14.45 -0.79
N GLU A 78 1.42 15.01 -1.10
CA GLU A 78 1.62 15.87 -2.26
C GLU A 78 1.40 15.09 -3.57
N VAL A 79 1.84 13.83 -3.62
CA VAL A 79 1.54 12.94 -4.75
C VAL A 79 0.04 12.66 -4.84
N GLN A 80 -0.62 12.38 -3.73
CA GLN A 80 -2.07 12.12 -3.71
C GLN A 80 -2.87 13.35 -4.16
N ASP A 81 -2.52 14.53 -3.65
CA ASP A 81 -3.19 15.78 -3.99
C ASP A 81 -2.97 16.14 -5.47
N ALA A 82 -1.79 15.84 -6.04
CA ALA A 82 -1.53 15.98 -7.47
C ALA A 82 -2.42 15.05 -8.31
N VAL A 83 -2.58 13.77 -7.90
CA VAL A 83 -3.49 12.82 -8.56
C VAL A 83 -4.92 13.34 -8.54
N GLU A 84 -5.41 13.76 -7.38
CA GLU A 84 -6.77 14.28 -7.22
C GLU A 84 -6.99 15.53 -8.08
N MET A 85 -6.07 16.50 -8.04
CA MET A 85 -6.14 17.71 -8.85
C MET A 85 -6.20 17.39 -10.34
N LEU A 86 -5.34 16.49 -10.82
CA LEU A 86 -5.28 16.14 -12.24
C LEU A 86 -6.52 15.36 -12.68
N MET A 87 -7.06 14.45 -11.87
CA MET A 87 -8.36 13.83 -12.17
C MET A 87 -9.47 14.89 -12.31
N MET A 88 -9.51 15.89 -11.43
CA MET A 88 -10.49 16.97 -11.51
C MET A 88 -10.30 17.84 -12.75
N LYS A 89 -9.05 18.14 -13.13
CA LYS A 89 -8.68 18.89 -14.34
C LYS A 89 -9.13 18.18 -15.61
N HIS A 90 -9.05 16.85 -15.62
CA HIS A 90 -9.53 15.99 -16.72
C HIS A 90 -11.05 15.72 -16.68
N GLY A 91 -11.79 16.34 -15.75
CA GLY A 91 -13.24 16.18 -15.64
C GLY A 91 -13.69 14.82 -15.06
N LEU A 92 -12.78 14.04 -14.48
CA LEU A 92 -13.04 12.71 -13.94
C LEU A 92 -13.60 12.77 -12.51
N TYR A 93 -14.58 13.64 -12.28
CA TYR A 93 -15.08 13.98 -10.94
C TYR A 93 -15.54 12.77 -10.12
N ARG A 94 -16.21 11.81 -10.78
CA ARG A 94 -16.74 10.63 -10.09
C ARG A 94 -15.64 9.65 -9.71
N VAL A 95 -14.66 9.43 -10.58
CA VAL A 95 -13.49 8.60 -10.31
C VAL A 95 -12.65 9.23 -9.20
N ALA A 96 -12.40 10.54 -9.26
CA ALA A 96 -11.72 11.28 -8.20
C ALA A 96 -12.44 11.13 -6.85
N ARG A 97 -13.77 11.23 -6.84
CA ARG A 97 -14.57 10.98 -5.63
C ARG A 97 -14.38 9.57 -5.09
N ARG A 98 -14.36 8.53 -5.94
CA ARG A 98 -14.07 7.15 -5.50
C ARG A 98 -12.68 7.03 -4.90
N TYR A 99 -11.68 7.64 -5.53
CA TYR A 99 -10.30 7.68 -5.05
C TYR A 99 -10.20 8.33 -3.66
N ILE A 100 -10.82 9.50 -3.46
CA ILE A 100 -10.81 10.25 -2.20
C ILE A 100 -11.49 9.45 -1.08
N VAL A 101 -12.65 8.85 -1.35
CA VAL A 101 -13.36 8.03 -0.36
C VAL A 101 -12.53 6.81 0.03
N TYR A 102 -11.93 6.12 -0.93
CA TYR A 102 -11.05 4.98 -0.67
C TYR A 102 -9.84 5.37 0.18
N ARG A 103 -9.17 6.50 -0.11
CA ARG A 103 -8.07 7.07 0.68
C ARG A 103 -8.51 7.33 2.13
N ALA A 104 -9.69 7.91 2.33
CA ALA A 104 -10.22 8.23 3.66
C ALA A 104 -10.57 6.96 4.46
N GLU A 105 -11.18 5.96 3.82
CA GLU A 105 -11.47 4.66 4.43
C GLU A 105 -10.19 3.94 4.84
N HIS A 106 -9.18 3.90 3.96
CA HIS A 106 -7.88 3.32 4.27
C HIS A 106 -7.13 4.09 5.36
N ALA A 107 -7.24 5.42 5.43
CA ALA A 107 -6.68 6.20 6.54
C ALA A 107 -7.35 5.82 7.87
N LYS A 108 -8.68 5.68 7.89
CA LYS A 108 -9.44 5.26 9.07
C LYS A 108 -9.08 3.84 9.51
N LEU A 109 -8.97 2.90 8.57
CA LEU A 109 -8.57 1.52 8.84
C LEU A 109 -7.17 1.44 9.46
N ARG A 110 -6.21 2.25 8.99
CA ARG A 110 -4.86 2.32 9.56
C ARG A 110 -4.86 2.87 10.99
N ALA A 111 -5.61 3.95 11.24
CA ALA A 111 -5.76 4.50 12.58
C ALA A 111 -6.35 3.47 13.56
N LEU A 112 -7.31 2.66 13.11
CA LEU A 112 -7.90 1.58 13.91
C LEU A 112 -6.94 0.40 14.17
N ARG A 113 -5.96 0.17 13.28
CA ARG A 113 -4.95 -0.89 13.41
C ARG A 113 -3.70 -0.46 14.19
N GLY A 114 -3.62 0.81 14.62
CA GLY A 114 -2.38 1.36 15.21
C GLY A 114 -1.23 1.46 14.21
N GLU A 115 -1.52 1.31 12.91
CA GLU A 115 -0.57 1.35 11.80
C GLU A 115 -0.44 2.79 11.28
N GLU A 116 -0.17 3.75 12.17
CA GLU A 116 0.16 5.12 11.78
C GLU A 116 1.53 5.15 11.10
N GLY A 117 1.58 4.79 9.82
CA GLY A 117 2.81 4.83 9.02
C GLY A 117 2.86 3.98 7.76
N PHE A 118 2.08 2.91 7.70
CA PHE A 118 2.13 2.00 6.56
C PHE A 118 1.23 2.54 5.45
N ALA A 119 1.79 3.34 4.54
CA ALA A 119 1.17 3.53 3.24
C ALA A 119 1.34 2.23 2.45
N ASP A 120 0.20 1.65 2.10
CA ASP A 120 0.00 0.50 1.23
C ASP A 120 0.98 0.56 0.05
N GLU A 121 1.82 -0.46 -0.02
CA GLU A 121 2.58 -0.78 -1.21
C GLU A 121 1.56 -1.23 -2.24
N GLY A 122 1.08 -0.29 -3.07
CA GLY A 122 0.15 -0.60 -4.16
C GLY A 122 0.65 -1.85 -4.90
N SER A 123 -0.04 -2.97 -4.63
CA SER A 123 0.23 -4.33 -5.07
C SER A 123 1.70 -4.70 -5.35
N ASP A 124 2.48 -5.07 -4.33
CA ASP A 124 3.32 -6.28 -4.39
C ASP A 124 3.98 -6.70 -3.05
N ARG A 125 3.35 -6.46 -1.89
CA ARG A 125 3.53 -7.48 -0.85
C ARG A 125 2.63 -8.61 -1.29
N ALA A 126 3.22 -9.75 -1.65
CA ALA A 126 2.49 -11.00 -1.71
C ALA A 126 1.63 -11.04 -0.44
N GLN A 127 0.34 -10.78 -0.59
CA GLN A 127 -0.56 -10.75 0.55
C GLN A 127 -0.67 -12.22 0.91
N THR A 128 0.17 -12.68 1.83
CA THR A 128 0.25 -14.09 2.16
C THR A 128 -1.10 -14.51 2.68
N TYR A 129 -1.69 -15.56 2.12
CA TYR A 129 -2.92 -16.14 2.64
C TYR A 129 -2.59 -17.36 3.49
N VAL A 130 -3.26 -17.48 4.63
CA VAL A 130 -3.25 -18.68 5.46
C VAL A 130 -4.45 -19.53 5.10
N THR A 131 -4.23 -20.83 4.92
CA THR A 131 -5.31 -21.80 4.72
C THR A 131 -5.74 -22.37 6.06
N LEU A 132 -7.02 -22.19 6.41
CA LEU A 132 -7.64 -22.75 7.60
C LEU A 132 -7.91 -24.26 7.42
N ASP A 133 -8.19 -24.96 8.52
CA ASP A 133 -8.48 -26.41 8.53
C ASP A 133 -9.72 -26.80 7.70
N ASP A 134 -10.64 -25.86 7.50
CA ASP A 134 -11.84 -26.00 6.67
C ASP A 134 -11.59 -25.69 5.19
N GLY A 135 -10.35 -25.36 4.81
CA GLY A 135 -9.93 -25.02 3.46
C GLY A 135 -10.15 -23.55 3.08
N VAL A 136 -10.67 -22.72 3.97
CA VAL A 136 -10.89 -21.29 3.72
C VAL A 136 -9.55 -20.55 3.76
N ARG A 137 -9.28 -19.73 2.74
CA ARG A 137 -8.10 -18.84 2.70
C ARG A 137 -8.44 -17.49 3.31
N VAL A 138 -7.67 -17.09 4.31
CA VAL A 138 -7.79 -15.78 4.97
C VAL A 138 -6.48 -15.00 4.84
N PRO A 139 -6.53 -13.65 4.72
CA PRO A 139 -5.31 -12.85 4.70
C PRO A 139 -4.49 -13.06 5.98
N PHE A 140 -3.18 -13.21 5.83
CA PHE A 140 -2.26 -13.30 6.94
C PHE A 140 -2.23 -11.99 7.73
N ASP A 141 -2.47 -12.08 9.03
CA ASP A 141 -2.47 -10.97 9.98
C ASP A 141 -1.25 -11.07 10.89
N SER A 142 -0.22 -10.28 10.60
CA SER A 142 1.02 -10.24 11.36
C SER A 142 0.83 -9.72 12.79
N SER A 143 -0.17 -8.85 13.02
CA SER A 143 -0.45 -8.29 14.34
C SER A 143 -0.97 -9.36 15.30
N ARG A 144 -1.65 -10.39 14.79
CA ARG A 144 -2.10 -11.52 15.60
C ARG A 144 -0.96 -12.40 16.11
N ILE A 145 0.13 -12.51 15.36
CA ILE A 145 1.35 -13.20 15.81
C ILE A 145 2.05 -12.36 16.87
N GLU A 146 2.21 -11.06 16.63
CA GLU A 146 2.86 -10.13 17.55
C GLU A 146 2.20 -10.13 18.93
N GLN A 147 0.87 -10.03 18.99
CA GLN A 147 0.12 -10.07 20.25
C GLN A 147 0.32 -11.39 21.02
N ARG A 148 0.46 -12.51 20.30
CA ARG A 148 0.71 -13.81 20.91
C ARG A 148 2.13 -13.98 21.40
N LEU A 149 3.11 -13.53 20.61
CA LEU A 149 4.52 -13.54 21.02
C LEU A 149 4.73 -12.63 22.23
N ALA A 150 4.08 -11.46 22.25
CA ALA A 150 4.11 -10.57 23.39
C ALA A 150 3.53 -11.22 24.66
N ALA A 151 2.38 -11.89 24.56
CA ALA A 151 1.80 -12.63 25.68
C ALA A 151 2.65 -13.83 26.14
N ALA A 152 3.42 -14.44 25.23
CA ALA A 152 4.30 -15.57 25.54
C ALA A 152 5.66 -15.13 26.12
N CYS A 153 6.16 -13.96 25.74
CA CYS A 153 7.39 -13.36 26.28
C CYS A 153 7.15 -12.55 27.58
N GLU A 154 5.90 -12.39 28.02
CA GLU A 154 5.56 -11.67 29.25
C GLU A 154 6.26 -12.33 30.48
N GLY A 155 7.09 -11.55 31.18
CA GLY A 155 7.88 -12.03 32.32
C GLY A 155 9.18 -12.76 31.97
N LEU A 156 9.58 -12.75 30.70
CA LEU A 156 10.84 -13.32 30.19
C LEU A 156 11.64 -12.29 29.37
N GLU A 157 11.46 -11.00 29.63
CA GLU A 157 12.00 -9.91 28.80
C GLU A 157 13.53 -9.90 28.72
N ASP A 158 14.22 -10.50 29.71
CA ASP A 158 15.68 -10.60 29.76
C ASP A 158 16.27 -11.64 28.79
N VAL A 159 15.44 -12.56 28.28
CA VAL A 159 15.86 -13.67 27.40
C VAL A 159 14.99 -13.83 26.14
N CYS A 160 13.87 -13.10 26.06
CA CYS A 160 12.86 -13.20 25.00
C CYS A 160 12.73 -11.87 24.27
N SER A 161 13.38 -11.76 23.10
CA SER A 161 13.22 -10.60 22.22
C SER A 161 12.06 -10.84 21.26
N ILE A 162 10.95 -10.12 21.48
CA ILE A 162 9.74 -10.22 20.66
C ILE A 162 10.07 -9.90 19.18
N ASN A 163 10.92 -8.90 18.94
CA ASN A 163 11.30 -8.48 17.59
C ASN A 163 12.07 -9.59 16.86
N ASP A 164 13.03 -10.24 17.54
CA ASP A 164 13.85 -11.30 16.91
C ASP A 164 13.00 -12.55 16.61
N LEU A 165 12.09 -12.91 17.51
CA LEU A 165 11.14 -14.00 17.30
C LEU A 165 10.17 -13.69 16.15
N GLN A 166 9.70 -12.45 16.07
CA GLN A 166 8.79 -12.02 15.02
C GLN A 166 9.49 -12.06 13.65
N GLU A 167 10.72 -11.54 13.54
CA GLU A 167 11.48 -11.59 12.28
C GLU A 167 11.71 -13.03 11.80
N GLU A 168 12.02 -13.95 12.71
CA GLU A 168 12.26 -15.35 12.35
C GLU A 168 10.98 -16.07 11.91
N VAL A 169 9.85 -15.81 12.59
CA VAL A 169 8.54 -16.34 12.19
C VAL A 169 8.10 -15.76 10.84
N LEU A 170 8.34 -14.48 10.58
CA LEU A 170 7.98 -13.87 9.29
C LEU A 170 8.81 -14.43 8.12
N LYS A 171 10.04 -14.89 8.35
CA LYS A 171 10.86 -15.55 7.32
C LYS A 171 10.35 -16.94 6.95
N SER A 172 9.64 -17.63 7.84
CA SER A 172 9.11 -18.97 7.57
C SER A 172 7.73 -18.97 6.90
N ILE A 173 7.08 -17.81 6.83
CA ILE A 173 5.75 -17.65 6.25
C ILE A 173 5.82 -17.55 4.71
N TYR A 174 5.05 -18.40 4.03
CA TYR A 174 4.91 -18.42 2.58
C TYR A 174 3.42 -18.49 2.18
N ASP A 175 3.08 -18.11 0.94
CA ASP A 175 1.67 -18.08 0.51
C ASP A 175 1.04 -19.48 0.49
N GLY A 176 -0.10 -19.64 1.15
CA GLY A 176 -0.82 -20.90 1.27
C GLY A 176 -0.45 -21.73 2.50
N ILE A 177 0.45 -21.24 3.37
CA ILE A 177 0.79 -21.89 4.64
C ILE A 177 -0.48 -22.24 5.43
N THR A 178 -0.53 -23.45 5.99
CA THR A 178 -1.68 -23.89 6.78
C THR A 178 -1.57 -23.42 8.23
N THR A 179 -2.70 -23.29 8.93
CA THR A 179 -2.70 -23.01 10.37
C THR A 179 -1.82 -23.99 11.14
N ARG A 180 -1.84 -25.28 10.77
CA ARG A 180 -1.04 -26.33 11.43
C ARG A 180 0.46 -26.15 11.30
N GLU A 181 0.93 -25.61 10.17
CA GLU A 181 2.35 -25.33 9.95
C GLU A 181 2.84 -24.13 10.76
N ILE A 182 1.97 -23.14 11.00
CA ILE A 182 2.29 -21.97 11.82
C ILE A 182 2.42 -22.33 13.31
N TYR A 183 1.64 -23.31 13.80
CA TYR A 183 1.67 -23.71 15.22
C TYR A 183 2.69 -24.82 15.53
N ARG A 184 3.61 -25.12 14.61
CA ARG A 184 4.63 -26.15 14.80
C ARG A 184 5.92 -25.57 15.36
#